data_AF-A0A7M2AIT5-F1
#
_entry.id   AF-A0A7M2AIT5-F1
#
_cell.length_a   1.000
_cell.length_b   1.000
_cell.length_c   1.000
_cell.angle_alpha   90.00
_cell.angle_beta   90.00
_cell.angle_gamma   90.00
#
_symmetry.space_group_name_H-M   'P 1'
#
loop_
_entity.id
_entity.type
_entity.pdbx_description
1 polymer ?
#
loop_
_entity_poly.entity_id
_entity_poly.type
_entity_poly.pdbx_seq_one_letter_code
_entity_poly.pdbx_strand_id
1 'polypeptide(L)' 'MIAHYSNVASDSELEQLIFQIITRDSDSMERQSLEYISTMLSWSIYGLTYRWNQEGRQESPSDLAERVVPFIMNGAGLLR' A
#
# COMPACT_ATOMS: atom_id res chain seq x y z
N MET A 1 -3.96 12.95 13.17
CA MET A 1 -4.55 11.92 14.05
C MET A 1 -3.87 10.60 13.70
N ILE A 2 -2.61 10.47 14.14
CA ILE A 2 -1.72 9.35 13.84
C ILE A 2 -2.05 8.30 14.91
N ALA A 3 -2.70 7.21 14.52
CA ALA A 3 -3.03 6.15 15.45
C ALA A 3 -1.74 5.63 16.08
N HIS A 4 -1.65 5.86 17.39
CA HIS A 4 -0.57 5.52 18.29
C HIS A 4 -0.18 4.03 18.21
N TYR A 5 1.10 3.76 17.93
CA TYR A 5 1.95 2.75 18.57
C TYR A 5 1.37 1.36 18.86
N SER A 6 0.87 0.62 17.87
CA SER A 6 0.56 -0.81 18.11
C SER A 6 0.93 -1.80 17.01
N ASN A 7 1.64 -1.41 15.93
CA ASN A 7 1.95 -2.38 14.87
C ASN A 7 3.28 -2.19 14.10
N VAL A 8 4.27 -1.53 14.71
CA VAL A 8 5.53 -1.12 14.05
C VAL A 8 6.32 -2.29 13.43
N ALA A 9 6.08 -3.54 13.85
CA ALA A 9 6.76 -4.71 13.27
C ALA A 9 6.18 -5.14 11.91
N SER A 10 4.86 -5.27 11.78
CA SER A 10 4.22 -5.78 10.55
C SER A 10 4.16 -4.74 9.42
N ASP A 11 4.03 -3.45 9.77
CA ASP A 11 4.10 -2.36 8.79
C ASP A 11 5.50 -2.23 8.17
N SER A 12 6.55 -2.63 8.92
CA SER A 12 7.94 -2.53 8.46
C SER A 12 8.31 -3.59 7.43
N GLU A 13 7.75 -4.80 7.53
CA GLU A 13 8.06 -5.91 6.62
C GLU A 13 7.41 -5.71 5.24
N LEU A 14 6.15 -5.26 5.22
CA LEU A 14 5.45 -4.93 3.97
C LEU A 14 6.11 -3.73 3.28
N GLU A 15 6.47 -2.69 4.03
CA GLU A 15 7.17 -1.53 3.48
C GLU A 15 8.54 -1.94 2.90
N GLN A 16 9.32 -2.77 3.59
CA GLN A 16 10.59 -3.28 3.09
C GLN A 16 10.41 -4.15 1.84
N LEU A 17 9.39 -5.01 1.80
CA LEU A 17 9.08 -5.82 0.63
C LEU A 17 8.74 -4.94 -0.57
N ILE A 18 7.88 -3.93 -0.38
CA ILE A 18 7.52 -2.99 -1.44
C ILE A 18 8.75 -2.22 -1.91
N PHE A 19 9.60 -1.74 -0.99
CA PHE A 19 10.85 -1.07 -1.32
C PHE A 19 11.76 -1.96 -2.17
N GLN A 20 11.91 -3.23 -1.80
CA GLN A 20 12.70 -4.20 -2.59
C GLN A 20 12.09 -4.49 -3.97
N ILE A 21 10.77 -4.45 -4.11
CA ILE A 21 10.10 -4.62 -5.40
C ILE A 21 10.37 -3.40 -6.29
N ILE A 22 10.11 -2.19 -5.80
CA ILE A 22 10.22 -0.99 -6.63
C ILE A 22 11.67 -0.62 -6.95
N THR A 23 12.64 -0.95 -6.08
CA THR A 23 14.06 -0.69 -6.33
C THR A 23 14.65 -1.55 -7.44
N ARG A 24 14.07 -2.72 -7.75
CA ARG A 24 14.54 -3.60 -8.84
C ARG A 24 14.35 -2.97 -10.23
N ASP A 25 13.36 -2.10 -10.37
CA ASP A 25 12.94 -1.55 -11.67
C ASP A 25 13.20 -0.03 -11.80
N SER A 26 13.84 0.60 -10.80
CA SER A 26 13.90 2.07 -10.67
C SER A 26 15.32 2.65 -10.69
N ASP A 27 16.10 2.35 -11.73
CA ASP A 27 17.50 2.80 -11.87
C ASP A 27 17.70 4.33 -11.85
N SER A 28 16.63 5.12 -12.04
CA SER A 28 16.71 6.58 -12.14
C SER A 28 16.01 7.37 -11.02
N MET A 29 15.34 6.71 -10.07
CA MET A 29 14.63 7.41 -8.99
C MET A 29 15.52 7.58 -7.77
N GLU A 30 15.44 8.76 -7.14
CA GLU A 30 16.13 9.01 -5.87
C GLU A 30 15.61 8.05 -4.79
N ARG A 31 16.52 7.46 -4.02
CA ARG A 31 16.22 6.52 -2.95
C ARG A 31 15.13 7.03 -1.99
N GLN A 32 15.20 8.30 -1.60
CA GLN A 32 14.22 8.92 -0.72
C GLN A 32 12.80 8.91 -1.31
N SER A 33 12.67 9.08 -2.62
CA SER A 33 11.38 8.98 -3.31
C SER A 33 10.84 7.56 -3.28
N LEU A 34 11.72 6.56 -3.45
CA LEU A 34 11.35 5.15 -3.33
C LEU A 34 10.93 4.80 -1.90
N GLU A 35 11.60 5.33 -0.88
CA GLU A 35 11.21 5.18 0.52
C GLU A 35 9.79 5.76 0.76
N TYR A 36 9.51 6.97 0.28
CA TYR A 36 8.17 7.56 0.40
C TYR A 36 7.08 6.77 -0.33
N ILE A 37 7.36 6.28 -1.54
CA ILE A 37 6.42 5.44 -2.29
C ILE A 37 6.14 4.14 -1.52
N SER A 38 7.17 3.53 -0.95
CA SER A 38 7.05 2.28 -0.19
C SER A 38 6.18 2.48 1.06
N THR A 39 6.42 3.55 1.82
CA THR A 39 5.59 3.90 2.98
C THR A 39 4.14 4.17 2.57
N MET A 40 3.94 4.97 1.51
CA MET A 40 2.59 5.31 1.03
C MET A 40 1.81 4.05 0.60
N LEU A 41 2.45 3.15 -0.15
CA LEU A 41 1.84 1.90 -0.60
C LEU A 41 1.54 0.97 0.59
N SER A 42 2.48 0.82 1.52
CA SER A 42 2.30 0.02 2.73
C SER A 42 1.09 0.50 3.54
N TRP A 43 1.01 1.80 3.81
CA TRP A 43 -0.11 2.39 4.56
C TRP A 43 -1.44 2.29 3.83
N SER A 44 -1.44 2.41 2.51
CA SER A 44 -2.65 2.29 1.69
C SER A 44 -3.18 0.85 1.70
N ILE A 45 -2.30 -0.14 1.53
CA ILE A 45 -2.65 -1.57 1.57
C ILE A 45 -3.14 -1.96 2.97
N TYR A 46 -2.43 -1.52 4.03
CA TYR A 46 -2.86 -1.76 5.41
C TYR A 46 -4.23 -1.12 5.68
N GLY A 47 -4.41 0.16 5.36
CA GLY A 47 -5.65 0.88 5.60
C GLY A 47 -6.85 0.27 4.87
N LEU A 48 -6.64 -0.17 3.63
CA LEU A 48 -7.66 -0.86 2.85
C LEU A 48 -8.04 -2.21 3.46
N THR A 49 -7.04 -3.05 3.78
CA THR A 49 -7.26 -4.38 4.35
C THR A 49 -7.88 -4.31 5.73
N TYR A 50 -7.45 -3.34 6.55
CA TYR A 50 -8.03 -3.05 7.85
C TYR A 50 -9.51 -2.70 7.73
N ARG A 51 -9.87 -1.78 6.82
CA ARG A 51 -11.26 -1.38 6.59
C ARG A 51 -12.11 -2.55 6.07
N TRP A 52 -11.63 -3.28 5.07
CA TRP A 52 -12.30 -4.46 4.54
C TRP A 52 -12.59 -5.49 5.64
N ASN A 53 -11.65 -5.69 6.58
CA ASN A 53 -11.87 -6.57 7.73
C ASN A 53 -12.91 -6.02 8.71
N GLN A 54 -12.88 -4.73 9.02
CA GLN A 54 -13.88 -4.08 9.90
C GLN A 54 -15.29 -4.09 9.29
N GLU A 55 -15.40 -4.03 7.97
CA GLU A 55 -16.66 -4.07 7.24
C GLU A 55 -17.22 -5.50 7.06
N GLY A 56 -16.57 -6.50 7.66
CA GLY A 56 -17.05 -7.89 7.68
C GLY A 56 -16.59 -8.72 6.49
N ARG A 57 -15.58 -8.28 5.74
CA ARG A 57 -15.00 -9.00 4.59
C ARG A 57 -16.06 -9.31 3.52
N GLN A 58 -16.74 -8.27 3.06
CA GLN A 58 -17.90 -8.34 2.15
C GLN A 58 -17.61 -8.98 0.79
N GLU A 59 -16.36 -8.93 0.35
CA GLU A 59 -15.87 -9.55 -0.88
C GLU A 59 -14.60 -10.37 -0.60
N SER A 60 -14.19 -11.22 -1.53
CA SER A 60 -12.95 -11.98 -1.38
C SER A 60 -11.71 -11.06 -1.45
N PRO A 61 -10.56 -11.44 -0.88
CA PRO A 61 -9.34 -10.66 -1.01
C PRO A 61 -8.92 -10.40 -2.47
N SER A 62 -9.16 -11.37 -3.36
CA SER A 62 -8.85 -11.23 -4.78
C SER A 62 -9.75 -10.22 -5.48
N ASP A 63 -11.06 -10.24 -5.19
CA ASP A 63 -12.01 -9.29 -5.80
C ASP A 63 -11.71 -7.86 -5.33
N LEU A 64 -11.41 -7.70 -4.05
CA LEU A 64 -10.94 -6.43 -3.49
C LEU A 64 -9.68 -5.95 -4.22
N ALA A 65 -8.68 -6.81 -4.38
CA ALA A 65 -7.43 -6.48 -5.04
C ALA A 65 -7.65 -6.06 -6.51
N GLU A 66 -8.44 -6.83 -7.26
CA GLU A 66 -8.78 -6.53 -8.66
C GLU A 66 -9.47 -5.16 -8.78
N ARG A 67 -10.35 -4.83 -7.83
CA ARG A 67 -11.02 -3.53 -7.78
C ARG A 67 -10.09 -2.37 -7.41
N VAL A 68 -9.12 -2.58 -6.51
CA VAL A 68 -8.31 -1.47 -5.95
C VAL A 68 -6.98 -1.21 -6.63
N VAL A 69 -6.35 -2.24 -7.21
CA VAL A 69 -5.04 -2.13 -7.88
C VAL A 69 -5.01 -1.03 -8.96
N PRO A 70 -6.05 -0.86 -9.81
CA PRO A 70 -6.06 0.23 -10.78
C PRO A 70 -5.89 1.60 -10.13
N PHE A 71 -6.56 1.86 -9.00
CA PHE A 71 -6.46 3.13 -8.27
C PHE A 71 -5.07 3.34 -7.65
N ILE A 72 -4.41 2.26 -7.23
CA ILE A 72 -3.03 2.31 -6.74
C ILE A 72 -2.05 2.64 -7.87
N MET A 73 -2.23 2.03 -9.05
CA MET A 73 -1.30 2.18 -10.18
C MET A 73 -1.50 3.49 -10.98
N ASN A 74 -2.74 3.97 -11.10
CA ASN A 74 -3.07 5.14 -11.93
C ASN A 74 -3.49 6.37 -11.10
N GLY A 75 -3.62 6.22 -9.78
CA GLY A 75 -4.04 7.29 -8.87
C GLY A 75 -5.40 7.89 -9.23
N ALA A 76 -5.52 9.21 -9.04
CA ALA A 76 -6.73 9.98 -9.36
C ALA A 76 -7.01 10.09 -10.88
N GLY A 77 -6.13 9.57 -11.73
CA GLY A 77 -6.35 9.51 -13.18
C GLY A 77 -7.59 8.71 -13.57
N LEU A 78 -8.03 7.78 -12.72
CA LEU A 78 -9.22 6.95 -12.92
C LEU A 78 -10.55 7.57 -12.45
N LEU A 79 -10.52 8.74 -11.79
CA LEU A 79 -11.73 9.43 -11.30
C LEU A 79 -12.32 10.40 -12.34
N ARG A 80 -11.92 10.26 -13.61
CA ARG A 80 -12.30 11.16 -14.71
C ARG A 80 -13.27 10.49 -15.66
#